data_AF-Q8TLT9-F1
#
_entry.id   AF-Q8TLT9-F1
#
_cell.length_a   1.000
_cell.length_b   1.000
_cell.length_c   1.000
_cell.angle_alpha   90.00
_cell.angle_beta   90.00
_cell.angle_gamma   90.00
#
_symmetry.space_group_name_H-M   'P 1'
#
loop_
_entity.id
_entity.type
_entity.pdbx_description
1 polymer ?
#
loop_
_entity_poly.entity_id
_entity_poly.type
_entity_poly.pdbx_seq_one_letter_code
_entity_poly.pdbx_strand_id
1 'polypeptide(L)' 'MYDILDLYEEDYDPKKPLICLDEKPKQLLMDKRMSIPMKSGSSEKYDYEYVRNGTANIFMAVEFKAGKR' A
#
# COMPACT_ATOMS: atom_id res chain seq x y z
N MET A 1 1.93 10.23 27.38
CA MET A 1 1.95 10.76 25.99
C MET A 1 3.20 10.33 25.25
N TYR A 2 4.36 10.28 25.91
CA TYR A 2 5.60 9.75 25.33
C TYR A 2 5.74 8.23 25.41
N ASP A 3 4.84 7.54 26.13
CA ASP A 3 4.92 6.10 26.38
C ASP A 3 4.93 5.25 25.09
N ILE A 4 4.30 5.75 24.02
CA ILE A 4 4.37 5.12 22.69
C ILE A 4 5.73 5.32 22.05
N LEU A 5 6.33 6.51 22.18
CA LEU A 5 7.66 6.79 21.65
C LEU A 5 8.70 5.95 22.40
N ASP A 6 8.60 5.87 23.72
CA ASP A 6 9.47 5.04 24.56
C ASP A 6 9.38 3.56 24.13
N LEU A 7 8.18 3.04 23.89
CA LEU A 7 7.97 1.67 23.36
C LEU A 7 8.61 1.45 21.98
N TYR A 8 8.58 2.47 21.12
CA TYR A 8 9.21 2.40 19.79
C TYR A 8 10.73 2.51 19.87
N GLU A 9 11.28 3.09 20.94
CA GLU A 9 12.72 3.16 21.20
C GLU A 9 13.29 1.88 21.82
N GLU A 10 12.47 1.03 22.44
CA GLU A 10 12.94 -0.23 23.07
C GLU A 10 13.72 -1.13 22.09
N ASP A 11 14.71 -1.85 22.58
CA ASP A 11 15.42 -2.84 21.77
C ASP A 11 14.49 -3.96 21.28
N TYR A 12 14.83 -4.56 20.14
CA TYR A 12 14.04 -5.65 19.58
C TYR A 12 14.11 -6.91 20.47
N ASP A 13 12.95 -7.35 20.98
CA ASP A 13 12.80 -8.63 21.69
C ASP A 13 11.88 -9.58 20.89
N PRO A 14 12.40 -10.71 20.36
CA PRO A 14 11.60 -11.72 19.66
C PRO A 14 10.45 -12.31 20.47
N LYS A 15 10.49 -12.22 21.81
CA LYS A 15 9.40 -12.67 22.70
C LYS A 15 8.30 -11.61 22.86
N LYS A 16 8.55 -10.37 22.43
CA LYS A 16 7.64 -9.23 22.49
C LYS A 16 7.66 -8.47 21.15
N PRO A 17 7.08 -9.07 20.08
CA PRO A 17 7.08 -8.45 18.76
C PRO A 17 6.25 -7.17 18.75
N LEU A 18 6.82 -6.09 18.24
CA LEU A 18 6.11 -4.82 18.02
C LEU A 18 5.51 -4.80 16.61
N ILE A 19 4.20 -4.99 16.53
CA ILE A 19 3.45 -5.05 15.27
C ILE A 19 2.68 -3.75 15.06
N CYS A 20 3.00 -3.05 13.98
CA CYS A 20 2.20 -1.92 13.50
C CYS A 20 1.11 -2.47 12.58
N LEU A 21 -0.15 -2.14 12.85
CA LEU A 21 -1.28 -2.49 12.01
C LEU A 21 -1.88 -1.22 11.41
N ASP A 22 -2.14 -1.23 10.12
CA ASP A 22 -2.78 -0.14 9.40
C ASP A 22 -3.83 -0.69 8.43
N GLU A 23 -4.83 0.14 8.13
CA GLU A 23 -5.88 -0.17 7.18
C GLU A 23 -6.11 0.98 6.20
N LYS A 24 -6.43 0.62 4.96
CA LYS A 24 -6.77 1.61 3.93
C LYS A 24 -7.90 1.15 3.03
N PRO A 25 -9.02 1.90 2.94
CA PRO A 25 -10.01 1.66 1.91
C PRO A 25 -9.43 2.04 0.54
N LYS A 26 -9.46 1.10 -0.40
CA LYS A 26 -8.97 1.25 -1.76
C LYS A 26 -10.11 1.07 -2.75
N GLN A 27 -10.30 2.08 -3.59
CA GLN A 27 -11.19 1.97 -4.75
C GLN A 27 -10.52 1.10 -5.81
N LEU A 28 -11.29 0.13 -6.34
CA LEU A 28 -10.88 -0.70 -7.46
C LEU A 28 -11.33 -0.01 -8.74
N LEU A 29 -10.37 0.38 -9.57
CA LEU A 29 -10.63 1.09 -10.83
C LEU A 29 -10.24 0.20 -12.01
N MET A 30 -11.01 0.27 -13.08
CA MET A 30 -10.73 -0.37 -14.35
C MET A 30 -10.73 0.68 -15.46
N ASP A 31 -9.86 0.52 -16.43
CA ASP A 31 -9.85 1.39 -17.61
C ASP A 31 -11.13 1.15 -18.42
N LYS A 32 -11.84 2.22 -18.75
CA LYS A 32 -13.05 2.10 -19.58
C LYS A 32 -12.72 1.71 -21.02
N ARG A 33 -11.52 2.07 -21.49
CA ARG A 33 -11.02 1.80 -22.84
C ARG A 33 -9.61 1.24 -22.77
N MET A 34 -9.29 0.33 -23.68
CA MET A 34 -7.93 -0.21 -23.78
C MET A 34 -6.93 0.88 -24.16
N SER A 35 -5.74 0.82 -23.59
CA SER A 35 -4.64 1.73 -23.94
C SER A 35 -4.26 1.58 -25.41
N ILE A 36 -3.85 2.68 -26.03
CA ILE A 36 -3.30 2.67 -27.39
C ILE A 36 -1.81 2.31 -27.26
N PRO A 37 -1.36 1.20 -27.88
CA PRO A 37 -0.01 0.71 -27.70
C PRO A 37 1.02 1.70 -28.25
N MET A 38 2.20 1.69 -27.61
CA MET A 38 3.35 2.49 -28.01
C MET A 38 3.78 2.18 -29.46
N LYS A 39 4.24 3.21 -30.17
CA LYS A 39 4.87 3.09 -31.49
C LYS A 39 6.18 3.88 -31.50
N SER A 40 7.08 3.59 -32.45
CA SER A 40 8.32 4.38 -32.59
C SER A 40 7.97 5.87 -32.73
N GLY A 41 8.52 6.71 -31.85
CA GLY A 41 8.22 8.15 -31.80
C GLY A 41 6.89 8.54 -31.15
N SER A 42 6.16 7.62 -30.52
CA SER A 42 4.91 7.90 -29.82
C SER A 42 4.73 7.02 -28.59
N SER A 43 4.65 7.64 -27.41
CA SER A 43 4.39 6.92 -26.16
C SER A 43 3.03 6.23 -26.16
N GLU A 44 2.89 5.22 -25.29
CA GLU A 44 1.60 4.64 -24.98
C GLU A 44 0.61 5.71 -24.48
N LYS A 45 -0.66 5.57 -24.85
CA LYS A 45 -1.72 6.52 -24.46
C LYS A 45 -2.79 5.81 -23.66
N TYR A 46 -3.11 6.39 -22.52
CA TYR A 46 -4.18 5.96 -21.63
C TYR A 46 -5.32 6.97 -21.70
N ASP A 47 -6.55 6.48 -21.61
CA ASP A 47 -7.73 7.33 -21.47
C ASP A 47 -7.88 7.78 -20.01
N TYR A 48 -8.50 8.93 -19.78
CA TYR A 48 -8.77 9.45 -18.44
C TYR A 48 -10.04 8.86 -17.82
N GLU A 49 -10.93 8.30 -18.65
CA GLU A 49 -12.16 7.66 -18.19
C GLU A 49 -11.90 6.29 -17.54
N TYR A 50 -12.36 6.12 -16.31
CA TYR A 50 -12.31 4.86 -15.58
C TYR A 50 -13.70 4.41 -15.14
N VAL A 51 -13.82 3.11 -14.88
CA VAL A 51 -15.00 2.48 -14.30
C VAL A 51 -14.69 2.12 -12.86
N ARG A 52 -15.58 2.49 -11.93
CA ARG A 52 -15.50 2.05 -10.52
C ARG A 52 -15.96 0.61 -10.43
N ASN A 53 -15.07 -0.28 -9.99
CA ASN A 53 -15.32 -1.71 -9.82
C ASN A 53 -15.45 -2.09 -8.33
N GLY A 54 -16.07 -1.21 -7.55
CA GLY A 54 -16.23 -1.37 -6.11
C GLY A 54 -15.04 -0.91 -5.27
N THR A 55 -14.98 -1.40 -4.04
CA THR A 55 -13.99 -1.02 -3.03
C THR A 55 -13.51 -2.25 -2.28
N ALA A 56 -12.24 -2.24 -1.88
CA ALA A 56 -11.65 -3.24 -1.00
C ALA A 56 -10.94 -2.55 0.16
N ASN A 57 -10.86 -3.21 1.31
CA ASN A 57 -10.03 -2.75 2.42
C ASN A 57 -8.72 -3.51 2.40
N ILE A 58 -7.62 -2.77 2.41
CA ILE A 58 -6.27 -3.32 2.52
C ILE A 58 -5.90 -3.25 3.99
N PHE A 59 -5.53 -4.38 4.57
CA PHE A 59 -4.99 -4.47 5.92
C PHE A 59 -3.51 -4.83 5.83
N MET A 60 -2.67 -4.16 6.61
CA MET A 60 -1.24 -4.42 6.65
C MET A 60 -0.78 -4.51 8.10
N ALA A 61 -0.05 -5.59 8.40
CA ALA A 61 0.63 -5.77 9.68
C ALA A 61 2.14 -5.87 9.41
N VAL A 62 2.93 -5.04 10.07
CA VAL A 62 4.38 -4.99 9.88
C VAL A 62 5.08 -5.04 11.23
N GLU A 63 6.00 -5.98 11.36
CA GLU A 63 6.96 -6.04 12.45
C GLU A 63 8.27 -5.37 11.99
N PHE A 64 8.32 -4.04 12.08
CA PHE A 64 9.40 -3.26 11.46
C PHE A 64 10.79 -3.51 12.08
N LYS A 65 10.84 -3.94 13.35
CA LYS A 65 12.10 -4.23 14.07
C LYS A 65 12.69 -5.61 13.77
N ALA A 66 11.92 -6.54 13.21
CA ALA A 66 12.42 -7.88 12.88
C ALA A 66 13.39 -7.92 11.68
N GLY A 67 13.52 -6.81 10.94
CA GLY A 67 14.47 -6.68 9.83
C GLY A 67 14.15 -7.53 8.60
N LYS A 68 12.97 -8.15 8.55
CA LYS A 68 12.48 -8.93 7.41
C LYS A 68 11.53 -8.08 6.59
N ARG A 69 11.81 -7.94 5.29
CA ARG A 69 10.97 -7.25 4.31
C ARG A 69 10.22 -8.25 3.45
#